data_AF-A0A964BAV7-F1
#
_entry.id   AF-A0A964BAV7-F1
#
_cell.length_a   1.000
_cell.length_b   1.000
_cell.length_c   1.000
_cell.angle_alpha   90.00
_cell.angle_beta   90.00
_cell.angle_gamma   90.00
#
_symmetry.space_group_name_H-M   'P 1'
#
loop_
_entity.id
_entity.type
_entity.pdbx_description
1 polymer ?
#
loop_
_entity_poly.entity_id
_entity_poly.type
_entity_poly.pdbx_seq_one_letter_code
_entity_poly.pdbx_strand_id
1 'polypeptide(L)'
;MAVASVGKRKAERRGCQVKAQIIQPGASEPIDCIIVDFSSTGARVKMNAQVDLPARFKLYIPSRPETKNVLLRWVKGLEFGCEYSTGVADEKTFFQLIDRVAKLERAGGTAGDADALADLVHRIEALEARQPAPVADTSADGEIDDDAAASLHLRIDKVAKTAESYAARTEQFLADRVDETEGRLRELIAPDVAGRLARLEALAEAGALAPPPVDEGATSDGPDPRIVSRIADLEARLMSMARAPGGADSSALQVRLEQVSRHAEERAERIERFLMSRIDDIETQLISAPAAPTPHRSSEFADLDFRLQELASRFETQQTASSPPAVSSPDDLERLAERVSDLEVSVMELRIDQPAARPADDLDVHRRIIEIEGRHAEIIGTLRNLLALLSASEARRAAG
;
A
#
# COMPACT_ATOMS: atom_id res chain seq x y z
N MET A 1 37.36 -20.40 -11.44
CA MET A 1 36.98 -18.98 -11.27
C MET A 1 35.51 -18.95 -10.85
N ALA A 2 35.23 -18.65 -9.58
CA ALA A 2 33.88 -18.65 -9.03
C ALA A 2 33.12 -17.41 -9.53
N VAL A 3 32.06 -17.63 -10.30
CA VAL A 3 31.12 -16.58 -10.69
C VAL A 3 30.32 -16.23 -9.44
N ALA A 4 30.74 -15.16 -8.75
CA ALA A 4 30.01 -14.64 -7.60
C ALA A 4 28.57 -14.34 -8.04
N SER A 5 27.62 -14.96 -7.34
CA SER A 5 26.19 -14.74 -7.49
C SER A 5 25.89 -13.26 -7.31
N VAL A 6 25.77 -12.53 -8.42
CA VAL A 6 25.31 -11.15 -8.45
C VAL A 6 23.89 -11.17 -7.90
N GLY A 7 23.68 -10.48 -6.77
CA GLY A 7 22.43 -10.48 -6.02
C GLY A 7 21.19 -10.44 -6.92
N LYS A 8 20.22 -11.32 -6.63
CA LYS A 8 18.97 -11.45 -7.40
C LYS A 8 18.37 -10.04 -7.60
N ARG A 9 18.19 -9.64 -8.85
CA ARG A 9 17.67 -8.31 -9.21
C ARG A 9 16.23 -8.16 -8.72
N LYS A 10 15.85 -6.96 -8.26
CA LYS A 10 14.50 -6.65 -7.77
C LYS A 10 13.40 -6.74 -8.84
N ALA A 11 13.74 -6.56 -10.11
CA ALA A 11 12.78 -6.55 -11.21
C ALA A 11 13.43 -7.10 -12.50
N GLU A 12 12.61 -7.74 -13.33
CA GLU A 12 12.98 -8.22 -14.66
C GLU A 12 13.29 -7.03 -15.58
N ARG A 13 14.30 -7.17 -16.45
CA ARG A 13 14.71 -6.15 -17.42
C ARG A 13 14.28 -6.57 -18.81
N ARG A 14 13.64 -5.67 -19.53
CA ARG A 14 13.28 -5.84 -20.94
C ARG A 14 14.28 -5.07 -21.79
N GLY A 15 14.96 -5.76 -22.69
CA GLY A 15 15.84 -5.13 -23.67
C GLY A 15 15.03 -4.20 -24.57
N CYS A 16 15.50 -2.98 -24.78
CA CYS A 16 14.91 -2.04 -25.71
C CYS A 16 16.01 -1.16 -26.33
N GLN A 17 15.71 -0.50 -27.44
CA GLN A 17 16.60 0.52 -28.00
C GLN A 17 15.76 1.75 -28.27
N VAL A 18 15.63 2.60 -27.25
CA VAL A 18 14.76 3.78 -27.29
C VAL A 18 15.61 5.02 -27.12
N LYS A 19 15.46 5.99 -28.03
CA LYS A 19 16.09 7.31 -27.90
C LYS A 19 15.54 8.00 -26.65
N ALA A 20 16.41 8.60 -25.87
CA ALA A 20 16.07 9.38 -24.69
C ALA A 20 17.00 10.59 -24.58
N GLN A 21 16.62 11.54 -23.75
CA GLN A 21 17.37 12.77 -23.52
C GLN A 21 17.55 12.96 -22.02
N ILE A 22 18.77 13.28 -21.62
CA ILE A 22 19.11 13.61 -20.24
C ILE A 22 18.98 15.12 -20.08
N ILE A 23 18.10 15.55 -19.19
CA ILE A 23 17.90 16.95 -18.81
C ILE A 23 18.58 17.15 -17.45
N GLN A 24 19.71 17.86 -17.46
CA GLN A 24 20.42 18.20 -16.23
C GLN A 24 19.84 19.49 -15.62
N PRO A 25 19.78 19.59 -14.28
CA PRO A 25 19.36 20.82 -13.62
C PRO A 25 20.37 21.93 -13.91
N GLY A 26 19.94 22.98 -14.62
CA GLY A 26 20.76 24.15 -14.95
C GLY A 26 21.52 24.08 -16.28
N ALA A 27 21.50 22.96 -16.99
CA ALA A 27 22.04 22.88 -18.35
C ALA A 27 20.98 23.33 -19.36
N SER A 28 21.39 24.12 -20.36
CA SER A 28 20.48 24.59 -21.43
C SER A 28 20.19 23.52 -22.47
N GLU A 29 21.14 22.61 -22.72
CA GLU A 29 21.05 21.63 -23.79
C GLU A 29 20.85 20.20 -23.23
N PRO A 30 19.80 19.49 -23.68
CA PRO A 30 19.61 18.09 -23.32
C PRO A 30 20.66 17.20 -24.00
N ILE A 31 21.12 16.17 -23.29
CA ILE A 31 22.13 15.24 -23.81
C ILE A 31 21.42 14.01 -24.39
N ASP A 32 21.62 13.75 -25.69
CA ASP A 32 21.05 12.58 -26.35
C ASP A 32 21.67 11.26 -25.87
N CYS A 33 20.82 10.27 -25.63
CA CYS A 33 21.22 8.93 -25.18
C CYS A 33 20.25 7.84 -25.69
N ILE A 34 20.62 6.57 -25.50
CA ILE A 34 19.82 5.41 -25.91
C ILE A 34 19.59 4.50 -24.70
N ILE A 35 18.34 4.24 -24.35
CA ILE A 35 17.96 3.24 -23.35
C ILE A 35 18.16 1.86 -23.98
N VAL A 36 18.98 1.02 -23.35
CA VAL A 36 19.35 -0.35 -23.79
C VAL A 36 18.47 -1.42 -23.13
N ASP A 37 18.10 -1.19 -21.87
CA ASP A 37 17.07 -1.97 -21.19
C ASP A 37 16.38 -1.13 -20.13
N PHE A 38 15.14 -1.51 -19.81
CA PHE A 38 14.37 -0.91 -18.72
C PHE A 38 13.73 -1.98 -17.86
N SER A 39 13.48 -1.65 -16.60
CA SER A 39 12.65 -2.41 -15.66
C SER A 39 11.56 -1.50 -15.08
N SER A 40 10.74 -2.03 -14.17
CA SER A 40 9.81 -1.21 -13.38
C SER A 40 10.51 -0.22 -12.46
N THR A 41 11.77 -0.50 -12.09
CA THR A 41 12.53 0.26 -11.09
C THR A 41 13.64 1.12 -11.67
N GLY A 42 14.05 0.93 -12.93
CA GLY A 42 15.15 1.71 -13.50
C GLY A 42 15.40 1.44 -14.98
N ALA A 43 16.53 1.95 -15.46
CA ALA A 43 16.98 1.79 -16.84
C ALA A 43 18.50 1.68 -16.93
N ARG A 44 18.96 0.96 -17.95
CA ARG A 44 20.35 1.04 -18.42
C ARG A 44 20.39 1.87 -19.69
N VAL A 45 21.25 2.86 -19.69
CA VAL A 45 21.34 3.87 -20.73
C VAL A 45 22.76 3.92 -21.27
N LYS A 46 22.90 4.08 -22.58
CA LYS A 46 24.16 4.27 -23.29
C LYS A 46 24.22 5.68 -23.86
N MET A 47 25.34 6.35 -23.62
CA MET A 47 25.63 7.70 -24.10
C MET A 47 26.46 7.68 -25.38
N ASN A 48 26.35 8.74 -26.18
CA ASN A 48 27.17 8.93 -27.37
C ASN A 48 28.57 9.45 -27.05
N ALA A 49 28.71 10.21 -25.95
CA ALA A 49 29.95 10.78 -25.48
C ALA A 49 30.06 10.63 -23.96
N GLN A 50 31.30 10.63 -23.45
CA GLN A 50 31.55 10.58 -22.01
C GLN A 50 31.25 11.97 -21.42
N VAL A 51 30.24 12.05 -20.57
CA VAL A 51 29.84 13.29 -19.88
C VAL A 51 29.72 12.97 -18.40
N ASP A 52 30.12 13.92 -17.56
CA ASP A 52 29.94 13.79 -16.12
C ASP A 52 28.47 14.02 -15.76
N LEU A 53 27.83 13.01 -15.17
CA LEU A 53 26.40 13.03 -14.86
C LEU A 53 26.19 13.31 -13.37
N PRO A 54 25.27 14.22 -13.01
CA PRO A 54 24.91 14.42 -11.60
C PRO A 54 24.25 13.16 -11.03
N ALA A 55 24.28 13.02 -9.70
CA ALA A 55 23.66 11.88 -9.01
C ALA A 55 22.13 11.80 -9.25
N ARG A 56 21.49 12.91 -9.62
CA ARG A 56 20.07 13.01 -9.93
C ARG A 56 19.86 13.86 -11.17
N PHE A 57 19.03 13.39 -12.09
CA PHE A 57 18.67 14.11 -13.31
C PHE A 57 17.31 13.66 -13.81
N LYS A 58 16.81 14.36 -14.84
CA LYS A 58 15.56 14.02 -15.52
C LYS A 58 15.87 13.25 -16.81
N LEU A 59 15.22 12.10 -16.99
CA LEU A 59 15.29 11.30 -18.21
C LEU A 59 14.00 11.51 -19.01
N TYR A 60 14.11 12.18 -20.15
CA TYR A 60 13.01 12.42 -21.08
C TYR A 60 13.02 11.38 -22.19
N ILE A 61 11.85 10.80 -22.50
CA ILE A 61 11.73 9.73 -23.51
C ILE A 61 10.82 10.24 -24.64
N PRO A 62 11.32 10.67 -25.80
CA PRO A 62 10.45 11.24 -26.85
C PRO A 62 9.34 10.30 -27.35
N SER A 63 9.53 8.98 -27.29
CA SER A 63 8.51 8.00 -27.70
C SER A 63 7.34 7.88 -26.72
N ARG A 64 7.51 8.34 -25.49
CA ARG A 64 6.47 8.40 -24.45
C ARG A 64 6.66 9.72 -23.72
N PRO A 65 5.86 10.77 -23.97
CA PRO A 65 6.09 12.14 -23.49
C PRO A 65 6.01 12.23 -21.95
N GLU A 66 6.95 11.59 -21.30
CA GLU A 66 7.06 11.29 -19.89
C GLU A 66 8.50 11.64 -19.51
N THR A 67 8.62 12.43 -18.46
CA THR A 67 9.91 12.80 -17.88
C THR A 67 10.03 12.08 -16.55
N LYS A 68 11.03 11.23 -16.41
CA LYS A 68 11.27 10.47 -15.17
C LYS A 68 12.42 11.07 -14.39
N ASN A 69 12.20 11.33 -13.10
CA ASN A 69 13.28 11.63 -12.18
C ASN A 69 14.07 10.36 -11.91
N VAL A 70 15.37 10.39 -12.16
CA VAL A 70 16.25 9.23 -12.02
C VAL A 70 17.44 9.52 -11.13
N LEU A 71 17.87 8.48 -10.43
CA LEU A 71 19.05 8.44 -9.57
C LEU A 71 20.15 7.62 -10.25
N LEU A 72 21.33 8.20 -10.42
CA LEU A 72 22.49 7.50 -10.93
C LEU A 72 22.95 6.45 -9.92
N ARG A 73 23.06 5.19 -10.34
CA ARG A 73 23.50 4.07 -9.47
C ARG A 73 24.89 3.58 -9.78
N TRP A 74 25.26 3.54 -11.05
CA TRP A 74 26.61 3.18 -11.48
C TRP A 74 26.88 3.73 -12.87
N VAL A 75 28.16 3.95 -13.17
CA VAL A 75 28.67 4.35 -14.48
C VAL A 75 29.77 3.37 -14.87
N LYS A 76 29.76 2.91 -16.12
CA LYS A 76 30.75 2.00 -16.70
C LYS A 76 31.04 2.43 -18.14
N GLY A 77 32.02 3.31 -18.31
CA GLY A 77 32.37 3.89 -19.60
C GLY A 77 31.23 4.76 -20.14
N LEU A 78 30.67 4.38 -21.29
CA LEU A 78 29.53 5.07 -21.92
C LEU A 78 28.17 4.51 -21.48
N GLU A 79 28.14 3.45 -20.68
CA GLU A 79 26.91 2.91 -20.11
C GLU A 79 26.76 3.35 -18.66
N PHE A 80 25.53 3.66 -18.25
CA PHE A 80 25.21 3.90 -16.86
C PHE A 80 23.87 3.24 -16.51
N GLY A 81 23.72 2.91 -15.24
CA GLY A 81 22.46 2.43 -14.67
C GLY A 81 21.84 3.50 -13.79
N CYS A 82 20.56 3.76 -14.00
CA CYS A 82 19.78 4.67 -13.18
C CYS A 82 18.53 3.99 -12.60
N GLU A 83 18.10 4.46 -11.44
CA GLU A 83 16.89 4.02 -10.74
C GLU A 83 15.84 5.11 -10.79
N TYR A 84 14.59 4.76 -11.06
CA TYR A 84 13.48 5.69 -11.04
C TYR A 84 13.20 6.12 -9.59
N SER A 85 13.24 7.43 -9.35
CA SER A 85 12.81 7.98 -8.07
C SER A 85 11.28 7.99 -8.03
N THR A 86 10.67 7.01 -7.39
CA THR A 86 9.22 6.94 -7.13
C THR A 86 8.75 7.94 -6.09
N GLY A 87 9.68 8.68 -5.46
CA GLY A 87 9.36 9.69 -4.46
C GLY A 87 8.64 10.87 -5.08
N VAL A 88 7.32 10.93 -4.90
CA VAL A 88 6.48 12.13 -5.11
C VAL A 88 6.70 13.18 -4.01
N ALA A 89 7.83 13.12 -3.31
CA ALA A 89 8.26 14.20 -2.43
C ALA A 89 8.49 15.41 -3.32
N ASP A 90 7.69 16.46 -3.09
CA ASP A 90 7.63 17.70 -3.87
C ASP A 90 9.00 18.05 -4.45
N GLU A 91 9.12 18.03 -5.78
CA GLU A 91 10.39 18.28 -6.46
C GLU A 91 11.00 19.60 -5.97
N LYS A 92 10.18 20.62 -5.72
CA LYS A 92 10.59 21.90 -5.16
C LYS A 92 11.19 21.78 -3.76
N THR A 93 10.55 21.08 -2.82
CA THR A 93 11.10 20.97 -1.46
C THR A 93 12.36 20.13 -1.44
N PHE A 94 12.43 19.10 -2.28
CA PHE A 94 13.62 18.27 -2.37
C PHE A 94 14.82 19.01 -3.02
N PHE A 95 14.60 19.73 -4.13
CA PHE A 95 15.64 20.57 -4.72
C PHE A 95 16.03 21.73 -3.79
N GLN A 96 15.08 22.33 -3.06
CA GLN A 96 15.39 23.31 -2.02
C GLN A 96 16.22 22.71 -0.90
N LEU A 97 15.97 21.47 -0.49
CA LEU A 97 16.76 20.77 0.52
C LEU A 97 18.18 20.51 0.01
N ILE A 98 18.35 20.05 -1.23
CA ILE A 98 19.69 19.86 -1.82
C ILE A 98 20.42 21.19 -1.99
N ASP A 99 19.79 22.22 -2.55
CA ASP A 99 20.44 23.52 -2.69
C ASP A 99 20.78 24.12 -1.34
N ARG A 100 19.94 23.88 -0.32
CA ARG A 100 20.20 24.31 1.05
C ARG A 100 21.33 23.51 1.68
N VAL A 101 21.42 22.20 1.45
CA VAL A 101 22.54 21.35 1.89
C VAL A 101 23.83 21.71 1.16
N ALA A 102 23.82 21.85 -0.16
CA ALA A 102 24.99 22.27 -0.94
C ALA A 102 25.42 23.71 -0.62
N LYS A 103 24.48 24.59 -0.29
CA LYS A 103 24.76 25.94 0.23
C LYS A 103 25.29 25.88 1.66
N LEU A 104 24.82 24.95 2.49
CA LEU A 104 25.37 24.70 3.83
C LEU A 104 26.74 24.01 3.78
N GLU A 105 27.04 23.19 2.78
CA GLU A 105 28.37 22.59 2.57
C GLU A 105 29.35 23.59 1.95
N ARG A 106 28.85 24.52 1.13
CA ARG A 106 29.64 25.66 0.62
C ARG A 106 29.85 26.76 1.66
N ALA A 107 28.87 26.98 2.56
CA ALA A 107 28.95 27.98 3.62
C ALA A 107 29.62 27.42 4.89
N GLY A 108 29.42 26.14 5.17
CA GLY A 108 30.04 25.37 6.24
C GLY A 108 31.19 24.57 5.65
N GLY A 109 32.33 25.22 5.52
CA GLY A 109 33.57 24.60 5.09
C GLY A 109 33.87 23.33 5.89
N THR A 110 34.43 22.34 5.19
CA THR A 110 35.34 21.32 5.73
C THR A 110 35.18 20.99 7.22
N ALA A 111 34.16 20.20 7.59
CA ALA A 111 34.02 19.32 8.77
C ALA A 111 34.84 19.59 10.07
N GLY A 112 35.21 20.83 10.37
CA GLY A 112 36.23 21.15 11.36
C GLY A 112 36.16 22.59 11.86
N ASP A 113 35.18 23.37 11.42
CA ASP A 113 34.98 24.72 11.93
C ASP A 113 34.16 24.65 13.22
N ALA A 114 34.87 24.42 14.33
CA ALA A 114 34.31 24.33 15.69
C ALA A 114 33.48 25.59 16.04
N ASP A 115 33.79 26.72 15.41
CA ASP A 115 33.11 28.00 15.62
C ASP A 115 31.68 28.00 15.05
N ALA A 116 31.43 27.33 13.91
CA ALA A 116 30.08 27.19 13.36
C ALA A 116 29.19 26.29 14.22
N LEU A 117 29.79 25.31 14.88
CA LEU A 117 29.11 24.41 15.82
C LEU A 117 28.79 25.14 17.13
N ALA A 118 29.71 25.99 17.63
CA ALA A 118 29.49 26.85 18.77
C ALA A 118 28.36 27.88 18.52
N ASP A 119 28.28 28.46 17.32
CA ASP A 119 27.22 29.41 16.95
C ASP A 119 25.83 28.75 16.87
N LEU A 120 25.79 27.47 16.44
CA LEU A 120 24.56 26.68 16.41
C LEU A 120 24.11 26.31 17.84
N VAL A 121 25.03 25.91 18.72
CA VAL A 121 24.76 25.67 20.14
C VAL A 121 24.22 26.94 20.80
N HIS A 122 24.84 28.10 20.56
CA HIS A 122 24.39 29.36 21.13
C HIS A 122 22.98 29.75 20.66
N ARG A 123 22.62 29.46 19.40
CA ARG A 123 21.26 29.67 18.88
C ARG A 123 20.23 28.71 19.50
N ILE A 124 20.61 27.47 19.79
CA ILE A 124 19.72 26.53 20.49
C ILE A 124 19.47 27.01 21.92
N GLU A 125 20.52 27.39 22.66
CA GLU A 125 20.38 27.94 24.01
C GLU A 125 19.52 29.21 24.04
N ALA A 126 19.66 30.10 23.05
CA ALA A 126 18.84 31.30 22.94
C ALA A 126 17.36 31.00 22.63
N LEU A 127 17.08 29.89 21.93
CA LEU A 127 15.71 29.42 21.68
C LEU A 127 15.11 28.73 22.90
N GLU A 128 15.90 27.93 23.61
CA GLU A 128 15.50 27.29 24.87
C GLU A 128 15.24 28.33 25.97
N ALA A 129 16.07 29.38 26.06
CA ALA A 129 15.83 30.51 26.96
C ALA A 129 14.58 31.34 26.61
N ARG A 130 14.13 31.29 25.35
CA ARG A 130 12.87 31.90 24.89
C ARG A 130 11.66 30.99 25.11
N GLN A 131 11.87 29.69 25.31
CA GLN A 131 10.81 28.81 25.72
C GLN A 131 10.48 29.17 27.17
N PRO A 132 9.23 29.60 27.47
CA PRO A 132 8.86 29.88 28.85
C PRO A 132 9.12 28.62 29.66
N ALA A 133 9.91 28.75 30.74
CA ALA A 133 10.21 27.64 31.64
C ALA A 133 8.90 26.90 31.94
N PRO A 134 8.90 25.55 31.91
CA PRO A 134 7.73 24.78 32.29
C PRO A 134 7.29 25.30 33.65
N VAL A 135 6.06 25.81 33.71
CA VAL A 135 5.47 26.39 34.92
C VAL A 135 5.61 25.32 35.99
N ALA A 136 6.58 25.49 36.88
CA ALA A 136 6.81 24.56 37.97
C ALA A 136 5.51 24.49 38.74
N ASP A 137 4.97 23.28 38.92
CA ASP A 137 3.74 23.00 39.64
C ASP A 137 3.70 23.79 40.96
N THR A 138 3.08 24.96 40.94
CA THR A 138 2.70 25.70 42.13
C THR A 138 1.45 25.03 42.66
N SER A 139 1.66 23.89 43.32
CA SER A 139 0.72 23.33 44.28
C SER A 139 0.72 24.20 45.53
N ALA A 140 0.01 25.31 45.46
CA ALA A 140 -0.40 26.10 46.62
C ALA A 140 -1.74 26.74 46.27
N ASP A 141 -2.72 26.61 47.16
CA ASP A 141 -4.13 27.03 47.04
C ASP A 141 -4.32 28.55 46.84
N GLY A 142 -3.71 29.12 45.81
CA GLY A 142 -3.94 30.48 45.36
C GLY A 142 -5.10 30.50 44.39
N GLU A 143 -6.14 31.30 44.70
CA GLU A 143 -7.20 31.66 43.77
C GLU A 143 -6.58 31.98 42.40
N ILE A 144 -6.82 31.11 41.42
CA ILE A 144 -6.42 31.34 40.04
C ILE A 144 -7.24 32.54 39.58
N ASP A 145 -6.54 33.62 39.23
CA ASP A 145 -7.15 34.82 38.67
C ASP A 145 -8.01 34.43 37.45
N ASP A 146 -9.33 34.61 37.56
CA ASP A 146 -10.33 34.19 36.56
C ASP A 146 -9.99 34.77 35.17
N ASP A 147 -9.35 35.94 35.11
CA ASP A 147 -8.91 36.58 33.88
C ASP A 147 -7.75 35.83 33.20
N ALA A 148 -6.84 35.23 33.98
CA ALA A 148 -5.75 34.40 33.46
C ALA A 148 -6.28 33.08 32.90
N ALA A 149 -7.26 32.47 33.58
CA ALA A 149 -7.94 31.27 33.10
C ALA A 149 -8.69 31.52 31.78
N ALA A 150 -9.44 32.64 31.69
CA ALA A 150 -10.12 33.04 30.47
C ALA A 150 -9.16 33.28 29.29
N SER A 151 -8.01 33.91 29.55
CA SER A 151 -6.96 34.12 28.53
C SER A 151 -6.37 32.80 28.02
N LEU A 152 -6.15 31.84 28.92
CA LEU A 152 -5.61 30.52 28.60
C LEU A 152 -6.63 29.71 27.77
N HIS A 153 -7.90 29.71 28.15
CA HIS A 153 -8.97 29.09 27.35
C HIS A 153 -9.05 29.65 25.94
N LEU A 154 -8.97 30.98 25.78
CA LEU A 154 -9.02 31.62 24.46
C LEU A 154 -7.81 31.24 23.57
N ARG A 155 -6.65 31.01 24.19
CA ARG A 155 -5.45 30.48 23.50
C ARG A 155 -5.62 29.01 23.12
N ILE A 156 -6.15 28.17 24.00
CA ILE A 156 -6.45 26.76 23.70
C ILE A 156 -7.42 26.68 22.53
N ASP A 157 -8.52 27.44 22.56
CA ASP A 157 -9.52 27.46 21.49
C ASP A 157 -8.93 27.92 20.16
N LYS A 158 -8.02 28.89 20.18
CA LYS A 158 -7.32 29.34 18.98
C LYS A 158 -6.43 28.23 18.41
N VAL A 159 -5.67 27.53 19.26
CA VAL A 159 -4.82 26.41 18.84
C VAL A 159 -5.67 25.27 18.30
N ALA A 160 -6.76 24.91 18.99
CA ALA A 160 -7.71 23.88 18.57
C ALA A 160 -8.30 24.21 17.19
N LYS A 161 -8.80 25.43 16.96
CA LYS A 161 -9.31 25.87 15.65
C LYS A 161 -8.26 25.83 14.55
N THR A 162 -7.00 26.17 14.85
CA THR A 162 -5.92 26.06 13.87
C THR A 162 -5.56 24.60 13.55
N ALA A 163 -5.62 23.71 14.54
CA ALA A 163 -5.40 22.28 14.37
C ALA A 163 -6.52 21.63 13.55
N GLU A 164 -7.79 21.96 13.83
CA GLU A 164 -8.95 21.53 13.05
C GLU A 164 -8.86 22.01 11.59
N SER A 165 -8.51 23.28 11.37
CA SER A 165 -8.33 23.84 10.02
C SER A 165 -7.16 23.19 9.27
N TYR A 166 -6.16 22.68 9.98
CA TYR A 166 -5.06 21.93 9.39
C TYR A 166 -5.50 20.50 9.06
N ALA A 167 -6.18 19.82 9.98
CA ALA A 167 -6.75 18.48 9.77
C ALA A 167 -7.70 18.45 8.57
N ALA A 168 -8.63 19.40 8.49
CA ALA A 168 -9.57 19.52 7.36
C ALA A 168 -8.84 19.72 6.01
N ARG A 169 -7.77 20.53 5.98
CA ARG A 169 -6.96 20.71 4.76
C ARG A 169 -6.19 19.44 4.38
N THR A 170 -5.69 18.69 5.35
CA THR A 170 -5.03 17.42 5.07
C THR A 170 -6.01 16.35 4.61
N GLU A 171 -7.22 16.31 5.17
CA GLU A 171 -8.28 15.40 4.73
C GLU A 171 -8.74 15.71 3.30
N GLN A 172 -8.96 16.99 2.98
CA GLN A 172 -9.27 17.44 1.62
C GLN A 172 -8.17 17.02 0.63
N PHE A 173 -6.90 17.26 0.97
CA PHE A 173 -5.77 16.89 0.13
C PHE A 173 -5.67 15.37 -0.10
N LEU A 174 -5.96 14.55 0.93
CA LEU A 174 -5.99 13.10 0.80
C LEU A 174 -7.17 12.63 -0.06
N ALA A 175 -8.36 13.21 0.13
CA ALA A 175 -9.54 12.91 -0.67
C ALA A 175 -9.30 13.19 -2.16
N ASP A 176 -8.80 14.39 -2.50
CA ASP A 176 -8.48 14.78 -3.87
C ASP A 176 -7.49 13.80 -4.52
N ARG A 177 -6.52 13.30 -3.73
CA ARG A 177 -5.54 12.32 -4.20
C ARG A 177 -6.12 10.94 -4.44
N VAL A 178 -7.01 10.49 -3.57
CA VAL A 178 -7.69 9.20 -3.73
C VAL A 178 -8.54 9.25 -5.00
N ASP A 179 -9.29 10.31 -5.22
CA ASP A 179 -10.10 10.52 -6.43
C ASP A 179 -9.22 10.53 -7.71
N GLU A 180 -8.06 11.20 -7.67
CA GLU A 180 -7.10 11.19 -8.78
C GLU A 180 -6.57 9.77 -9.07
N THR A 181 -6.24 9.01 -8.02
CA THR A 181 -5.76 7.63 -8.18
C THR A 181 -6.85 6.69 -8.69
N GLU A 182 -8.09 6.87 -8.24
CA GLU A 182 -9.22 6.09 -8.73
C GLU A 182 -9.51 6.41 -10.20
N GLY A 183 -9.44 7.69 -10.60
CA GLY A 183 -9.54 8.11 -12.00
C GLY A 183 -8.50 7.42 -12.89
N ARG A 184 -7.23 7.41 -12.46
CA ARG A 184 -6.15 6.70 -13.17
C ARG A 184 -6.37 5.20 -13.24
N LEU A 185 -6.87 4.57 -12.16
CA LEU A 185 -7.19 3.14 -12.17
C LEU A 185 -8.34 2.85 -13.13
N ARG A 186 -9.41 3.66 -13.14
CA ARG A 186 -10.51 3.51 -14.10
C ARG A 186 -10.02 3.65 -15.55
N GLU A 187 -9.14 4.62 -15.83
CA GLU A 187 -8.54 4.78 -17.16
C GLU A 187 -7.65 3.60 -17.59
N LEU A 188 -6.95 2.97 -16.66
CA LEU A 188 -6.12 1.79 -16.93
C LEU A 188 -6.95 0.52 -17.12
N ILE A 189 -8.05 0.38 -16.35
CA ILE A 189 -8.89 -0.83 -16.34
C ILE A 189 -9.91 -0.81 -17.49
N ALA A 190 -10.50 0.35 -17.81
CA ALA A 190 -11.56 0.46 -18.82
C ALA A 190 -11.19 -0.10 -20.22
N PRO A 191 -10.01 0.19 -20.81
CA PRO A 191 -9.68 -0.35 -22.12
C PRO A 191 -9.27 -1.83 -22.11
N ASP A 192 -8.71 -2.35 -21.01
CA ASP A 192 -8.26 -3.75 -20.94
C ASP A 192 -9.41 -4.71 -20.58
N VAL A 193 -10.39 -4.29 -19.76
CA VAL A 193 -11.53 -5.15 -19.40
C VAL A 193 -12.48 -5.35 -20.58
N ALA A 194 -12.81 -4.30 -21.32
CA ALA A 194 -13.64 -4.44 -22.53
C ALA A 194 -12.96 -5.31 -23.59
N GLY A 195 -11.65 -5.13 -23.80
CA GLY A 195 -10.88 -5.95 -24.74
C GLY A 195 -10.62 -7.39 -24.27
N ARG A 196 -10.58 -7.65 -22.96
CA ARG A 196 -10.53 -9.01 -22.40
C ARG A 196 -11.88 -9.70 -22.45
N LEU A 197 -12.97 -9.00 -22.15
CA LEU A 197 -14.33 -9.53 -22.28
C LEU A 197 -14.63 -9.90 -23.74
N ALA A 198 -14.34 -9.03 -24.70
CA ALA A 198 -14.52 -9.34 -26.12
C ALA A 198 -13.68 -10.56 -26.57
N ARG A 199 -12.47 -10.73 -26.02
CA ARG A 199 -11.63 -11.91 -26.30
C ARG A 199 -12.16 -13.18 -25.65
N LEU A 200 -12.70 -13.09 -24.43
CA LEU A 200 -13.32 -14.23 -23.75
C LEU A 200 -14.64 -14.63 -24.43
N GLU A 201 -15.41 -13.66 -24.90
CA GLU A 201 -16.63 -13.89 -25.67
C GLU A 201 -16.30 -14.57 -27.01
N ALA A 202 -15.28 -14.09 -27.73
CA ALA A 202 -14.79 -14.74 -28.96
C ALA A 202 -14.26 -16.18 -28.72
N LEU A 203 -13.58 -16.42 -27.59
CA LEU A 203 -13.10 -17.76 -27.22
C LEU A 203 -14.25 -18.70 -26.80
N ALA A 204 -15.29 -18.15 -26.16
CA ALA A 204 -16.50 -18.88 -25.82
C ALA A 204 -17.30 -19.25 -27.07
N GLU A 205 -17.47 -18.32 -28.02
CA GLU A 205 -18.12 -18.56 -29.32
C GLU A 205 -17.35 -19.60 -30.16
N ALA A 206 -16.02 -19.62 -30.06
CA ALA A 206 -15.17 -20.60 -30.74
C ALA A 206 -15.18 -22.00 -30.09
N GLY A 207 -15.89 -22.21 -28.98
CA GLY A 207 -15.95 -23.50 -28.29
C GLY A 207 -14.61 -23.93 -27.63
N ALA A 208 -13.67 -23.00 -27.44
CA ALA A 208 -12.33 -23.28 -26.94
C ALA A 208 -12.24 -23.45 -25.40
N LEU A 209 -13.35 -23.25 -24.69
CA LEU A 209 -13.44 -23.39 -23.23
C LEU A 209 -13.80 -24.82 -22.76
N ALA A 210 -13.71 -25.82 -23.64
CA ALA A 210 -13.83 -27.21 -23.22
C ALA A 210 -12.70 -27.55 -22.22
N PRO A 211 -13.02 -27.96 -20.98
CA PRO A 211 -12.00 -28.29 -19.99
C PRO A 211 -11.11 -29.42 -20.54
N PRO A 212 -9.77 -29.30 -20.45
CA PRO A 212 -8.90 -30.40 -20.82
C PRO A 212 -9.21 -31.62 -19.94
N PRO A 213 -9.18 -32.84 -20.50
CA PRO A 213 -9.39 -34.05 -19.72
C PRO A 213 -8.36 -34.11 -18.59
N VAL A 214 -8.85 -34.32 -17.38
CA VAL A 214 -8.06 -34.43 -16.16
C VAL A 214 -7.23 -35.72 -16.25
N ASP A 215 -5.92 -35.58 -16.39
CA ASP A 215 -4.98 -36.69 -16.30
C ASP A 215 -4.85 -37.10 -14.81
N GLU A 216 -5.47 -38.21 -14.42
CA GLU A 216 -5.49 -38.79 -13.07
C GLU A 216 -4.15 -39.45 -12.65
N GLY A 217 -3.01 -38.89 -13.08
CA GLY A 217 -1.68 -39.50 -12.92
C GLY A 217 -0.68 -38.77 -12.01
N ALA A 218 -1.02 -37.60 -11.47
CA ALA A 218 -0.07 -36.82 -10.65
C ALA A 218 -0.11 -37.26 -9.18
N THR A 219 0.74 -38.22 -8.84
CA THR A 219 1.08 -38.61 -7.47
C THR A 219 1.45 -37.37 -6.64
N SER A 220 0.75 -37.17 -5.52
CA SER A 220 1.03 -36.10 -4.56
C SER A 220 2.43 -36.29 -3.95
N ASP A 221 3.41 -35.52 -4.42
CA ASP A 221 4.67 -35.36 -3.71
C ASP A 221 4.39 -34.72 -2.35
N GLY A 222 4.69 -35.47 -1.28
CA GLY A 222 4.63 -34.98 0.09
C GLY A 222 5.59 -33.80 0.31
N PRO A 223 5.43 -33.06 1.42
CA PRO A 223 6.27 -31.91 1.73
C PRO A 223 7.75 -32.31 1.74
N ASP A 224 8.56 -31.55 0.99
CA ASP A 224 10.00 -31.80 0.81
C ASP A 224 10.68 -32.06 2.17
N PRO A 225 11.31 -33.23 2.37
CA PRO A 225 11.89 -33.64 3.67
C PRO A 225 12.93 -32.66 4.21
N ARG A 226 13.47 -31.77 3.37
CA ARG A 226 14.40 -30.70 3.77
C ARG A 226 13.73 -29.55 4.52
N ILE A 227 12.45 -29.32 4.27
CA ILE A 227 11.67 -28.30 4.99
C ILE A 227 11.39 -28.81 6.41
N VAL A 228 11.04 -30.10 6.54
CA VAL A 228 10.77 -30.74 7.83
C VAL A 228 12.02 -30.77 8.71
N SER A 229 13.20 -31.08 8.15
CA SER A 229 14.45 -31.07 8.94
C SER A 229 14.88 -29.67 9.40
N ARG A 230 14.63 -28.62 8.59
CA ARG A 230 14.91 -27.23 8.98
C ARG A 230 14.02 -26.74 10.11
N ILE A 231 12.76 -27.15 10.14
CA ILE A 231 11.83 -26.80 11.22
C ILE A 231 12.33 -27.41 12.54
N ALA A 232 12.74 -28.68 12.54
CA ALA A 232 13.27 -29.34 13.73
C ALA A 232 14.57 -28.69 14.26
N ASP A 233 15.48 -28.26 13.37
CA ASP A 233 16.72 -27.57 13.77
C ASP A 233 16.45 -26.16 14.36
N LEU A 234 15.41 -25.47 13.88
CA LEU A 234 15.00 -24.16 14.41
C LEU A 234 14.40 -24.29 15.81
N GLU A 235 13.57 -25.31 16.04
CA GLU A 235 13.02 -25.61 17.38
C GLU A 235 14.14 -25.95 18.38
N ALA A 236 15.11 -26.78 17.98
CA ALA A 236 16.26 -27.12 18.82
C ALA A 236 17.10 -25.87 19.17
N ARG A 237 17.28 -24.96 18.20
CA ARG A 237 17.98 -23.69 18.44
C ARG A 237 17.22 -22.76 19.38
N LEU A 238 15.90 -22.68 19.25
CA LEU A 238 15.03 -21.89 20.13
C LEU A 238 15.12 -22.38 21.58
N MET A 239 15.10 -23.70 21.78
CA MET A 239 15.23 -24.29 23.12
C MET A 239 16.65 -24.15 23.70
N SER A 240 17.68 -24.08 22.85
CA SER A 240 19.09 -23.95 23.30
C SER A 240 19.53 -22.50 23.58
N MET A 241 18.76 -21.49 23.17
CA MET A 241 19.04 -20.10 23.50
C MET A 241 18.71 -19.83 24.97
N ALA A 242 19.68 -20.12 25.83
CA ALA A 242 19.66 -19.78 27.23
C ALA A 242 19.31 -18.29 27.39
N ARG A 243 18.18 -18.01 28.05
CA ARG A 243 17.80 -16.68 28.53
C ARG A 243 18.99 -16.10 29.29
N ALA A 244 19.60 -15.06 28.74
CA ALA A 244 20.60 -14.28 29.46
C ALA A 244 19.94 -13.76 30.74
N PRO A 245 20.49 -14.03 31.94
CA PRO A 245 19.95 -13.55 33.20
C PRO A 245 20.37 -12.08 33.38
N GLY A 246 19.83 -11.21 32.53
CA GLY A 246 19.84 -9.77 32.73
C GLY A 246 18.43 -9.36 33.07
N GLY A 247 18.19 -9.03 34.35
CA GLY A 247 16.92 -8.50 34.83
C GLY A 247 16.61 -7.17 34.16
N ALA A 248 16.00 -7.21 32.98
CA ALA A 248 15.24 -6.09 32.46
C ALA A 248 13.98 -6.01 33.32
N ASP A 249 13.73 -4.84 33.92
CA ASP A 249 12.53 -4.58 34.71
C ASP A 249 11.29 -4.82 33.84
N SER A 250 10.72 -6.03 33.96
CA SER A 250 9.57 -6.50 33.19
C SER A 250 8.38 -5.56 33.31
N SER A 251 8.30 -4.81 34.41
CA SER A 251 7.26 -3.80 34.66
C SER A 251 7.35 -2.62 33.69
N ALA A 252 8.54 -2.11 33.38
CA ALA A 252 8.69 -0.96 32.48
C ALA A 252 8.36 -1.32 31.02
N LEU A 253 8.68 -2.55 30.61
CA LEU A 253 8.28 -3.07 29.30
C LEU A 253 6.78 -3.31 29.22
N GLN A 254 6.16 -3.82 30.29
CA GLN A 254 4.72 -4.06 30.33
C GLN A 254 3.92 -2.75 30.25
N VAL A 255 4.34 -1.70 30.97
CA VAL A 255 3.72 -0.37 30.87
C VAL A 255 3.85 0.22 29.46
N ARG A 256 5.00 0.05 28.80
CA ARG A 256 5.18 0.49 27.41
C ARG A 256 4.32 -0.31 26.45
N LEU A 257 4.16 -1.61 26.66
CA LEU A 257 3.32 -2.48 25.85
C LEU A 257 1.84 -2.05 25.95
N GLU A 258 1.35 -1.80 27.17
CA GLU A 258 0.00 -1.29 27.42
C GLU A 258 -0.23 0.10 26.82
N GLN A 259 0.78 0.97 26.86
CA GLN A 259 0.68 2.29 26.23
C GLN A 259 0.62 2.20 24.70
N VAL A 260 1.40 1.29 24.11
CA VAL A 260 1.37 1.06 22.65
C VAL A 260 0.07 0.41 22.21
N SER A 261 -0.46 -0.57 22.98
CA SER A 261 -1.74 -1.21 22.66
C SER A 261 -2.89 -0.19 22.71
N ARG A 262 -2.93 0.66 23.75
CA ARG A 262 -3.94 1.72 23.87
C ARG A 262 -3.89 2.71 22.71
N HIS A 263 -2.70 3.14 22.29
CA HIS A 263 -2.56 4.00 21.12
C HIS A 263 -2.92 3.31 19.79
N ALA A 264 -2.72 1.99 19.69
CA ALA A 264 -3.14 1.23 18.53
C ALA A 264 -4.68 1.13 18.46
N GLU A 265 -5.34 0.87 19.59
CA GLU A 265 -6.81 0.85 19.72
C GLU A 265 -7.42 2.21 19.38
N GLU A 266 -6.90 3.30 19.95
CA GLU A 266 -7.37 4.67 19.66
C GLU A 266 -7.26 5.03 18.17
N ARG A 267 -6.21 4.53 17.48
CA ARG A 267 -6.04 4.72 16.04
C ARG A 267 -7.00 3.86 15.24
N ALA A 268 -7.22 2.61 15.64
CA ALA A 268 -8.16 1.71 14.99
C ALA A 268 -9.58 2.29 15.03
N GLU A 269 -10.04 2.74 16.20
CA GLU A 269 -11.35 3.39 16.35
C GLU A 269 -11.50 4.66 15.49
N ARG A 270 -10.43 5.45 15.34
CA ARG A 270 -10.47 6.66 14.52
C ARG A 270 -10.61 6.31 13.03
N ILE A 271 -9.91 5.27 12.58
CA ILE A 271 -10.01 4.77 11.21
C ILE A 271 -11.40 4.20 10.97
N GLU A 272 -11.95 3.42 11.90
CA GLU A 272 -13.29 2.86 11.81
C GLU A 272 -14.35 3.97 11.72
N ARG A 273 -14.30 4.98 12.60
CA ARG A 273 -15.21 6.14 12.54
C ARG A 273 -15.11 6.89 11.21
N PHE A 274 -13.91 7.07 10.67
CA PHE A 274 -13.71 7.70 9.37
C PHE A 274 -14.31 6.87 8.23
N LEU A 275 -14.12 5.55 8.24
CA LEU A 275 -14.66 4.65 7.22
C LEU A 275 -16.19 4.59 7.27
N MET A 276 -16.78 4.50 8.46
CA MET A 276 -18.25 4.52 8.61
C MET A 276 -18.85 5.84 8.10
N SER A 277 -18.26 6.98 8.48
CA SER A 277 -18.70 8.28 7.96
C SER A 277 -18.62 8.37 6.43
N ARG A 278 -17.59 7.78 5.82
CA ARG A 278 -17.45 7.75 4.36
C ARG A 278 -18.45 6.84 3.67
N ILE A 279 -18.78 5.71 4.27
CA ILE A 279 -19.83 4.82 3.76
C ILE A 279 -21.17 5.55 3.78
N ASP A 280 -21.51 6.20 4.90
CA ASP A 280 -22.74 6.99 5.03
C ASP A 280 -22.82 8.13 3.99
N ASP A 281 -21.70 8.82 3.73
CA ASP A 281 -21.63 9.86 2.70
C ASP A 281 -21.89 9.30 1.30
N ILE A 282 -21.30 8.14 0.97
CA ILE A 282 -21.48 7.48 -0.34
C ILE A 282 -22.92 7.00 -0.48
N GLU A 283 -23.50 6.38 0.54
CA GLU A 283 -24.89 5.94 0.54
C GLU A 283 -25.84 7.14 0.37
N THR A 284 -25.57 8.24 1.09
CA THR A 284 -26.36 9.47 0.96
C THR A 284 -26.25 10.04 -0.47
N GLN A 285 -25.05 10.04 -1.07
CA GLN A 285 -24.86 10.49 -2.46
C GLN A 285 -25.59 9.60 -3.48
N LEU A 286 -25.61 8.28 -3.27
CA LEU A 286 -26.32 7.33 -4.12
C LEU A 286 -27.84 7.50 -4.04
N ILE A 287 -28.37 7.80 -2.84
CA ILE A 287 -29.81 8.05 -2.63
C ILE A 287 -30.21 9.43 -3.16
N SER A 288 -29.32 10.42 -3.05
CA SER A 288 -29.60 11.83 -3.43
C SER A 288 -29.37 12.12 -4.92
N ALA A 289 -28.70 11.24 -5.66
CA ALA A 289 -28.42 11.46 -7.07
C ALA A 289 -29.76 11.56 -7.84
N PRO A 290 -30.09 12.73 -8.43
CA PRO A 290 -31.27 12.85 -9.26
C PRO A 290 -31.12 11.86 -10.42
N ALA A 291 -32.14 11.01 -10.61
CA ALA A 291 -32.17 10.01 -11.67
C ALA A 291 -31.65 10.62 -12.97
N ALA A 292 -30.45 10.18 -13.39
CA ALA A 292 -29.80 10.74 -14.57
C ALA A 292 -30.77 10.65 -15.76
N PRO A 293 -30.86 11.69 -16.60
CA PRO A 293 -31.70 11.65 -17.79
C PRO A 293 -31.29 10.43 -18.61
N THR A 294 -32.27 9.56 -18.87
CA THR A 294 -32.09 8.29 -19.59
C THR A 294 -31.34 8.56 -20.89
N PRO A 295 -30.07 8.12 -21.01
CA PRO A 295 -29.37 8.23 -22.29
C PRO A 295 -30.18 7.41 -23.29
N HIS A 296 -30.37 7.94 -24.49
CA HIS A 296 -31.05 7.24 -25.58
C HIS A 296 -30.43 5.85 -25.72
N ARG A 297 -31.17 4.85 -25.23
CA ARG A 297 -30.74 3.45 -25.16
C ARG A 297 -30.49 2.99 -26.58
N SER A 298 -29.23 2.76 -26.93
CA SER A 298 -28.86 2.10 -28.17
C SER A 298 -29.59 0.75 -28.23
N SER A 299 -30.01 0.33 -29.43
CA SER A 299 -30.69 -0.95 -29.67
C SER A 299 -29.93 -2.15 -29.09
N GLU A 300 -28.61 -2.03 -28.95
CA GLU A 300 -27.73 -3.02 -28.32
C GLU A 300 -28.08 -3.29 -26.84
N PHE A 301 -28.54 -2.27 -26.09
CA PHE A 301 -28.98 -2.47 -24.71
C PHE A 301 -30.32 -3.18 -24.60
N ALA A 302 -31.23 -2.97 -25.57
CA ALA A 302 -32.50 -3.70 -25.62
C ALA A 302 -32.27 -5.19 -25.92
N ASP A 303 -31.30 -5.50 -26.80
CA ASP A 303 -30.89 -6.88 -27.07
C ASP A 303 -30.21 -7.53 -25.87
N LEU A 304 -29.40 -6.79 -25.09
CA LEU A 304 -28.81 -7.28 -23.85
C LEU A 304 -29.84 -7.51 -22.74
N ASP A 305 -30.79 -6.60 -22.55
CA ASP A 305 -31.89 -6.78 -21.59
C ASP A 305 -32.75 -7.99 -21.95
N PHE A 306 -33.01 -8.22 -23.25
CA PHE A 306 -33.73 -9.39 -23.72
C PHE A 306 -32.94 -10.70 -23.47
N ARG A 307 -31.63 -10.71 -23.75
CA ARG A 307 -30.76 -11.86 -23.45
C ARG A 307 -30.65 -12.15 -21.95
N LEU A 308 -30.64 -11.11 -21.12
CA LEU A 308 -30.66 -11.24 -19.66
C LEU A 308 -31.97 -11.85 -19.16
N GLN A 309 -33.12 -11.42 -19.70
CA GLN A 309 -34.42 -12.04 -19.39
C GLN A 309 -34.50 -13.48 -19.89
N GLU A 310 -33.93 -13.78 -21.06
CA GLU A 310 -33.86 -15.15 -21.57
C GLU A 310 -32.98 -16.04 -20.66
N LEU A 311 -31.82 -15.56 -20.22
CA LEU A 311 -30.96 -16.29 -19.28
C LEU A 311 -31.62 -16.47 -17.90
N ALA A 312 -32.31 -15.45 -17.39
CA ALA A 312 -33.05 -15.55 -16.14
C ALA A 312 -34.16 -16.61 -16.21
N SER A 313 -34.93 -16.63 -17.31
CA SER A 313 -35.99 -17.64 -17.50
C SER A 313 -35.42 -19.05 -17.68
N ARG A 314 -34.25 -19.21 -18.32
CA ARG A 314 -33.52 -20.48 -18.41
C ARG A 314 -33.03 -20.96 -17.04
N PHE A 315 -32.56 -20.04 -16.20
CA PHE A 315 -32.16 -20.37 -14.83
C PHE A 315 -33.36 -20.82 -13.99
N GLU A 316 -34.50 -20.13 -14.05
CA GLU A 316 -35.72 -20.54 -13.33
C GLU A 316 -36.26 -21.90 -13.81
N THR A 317 -36.20 -22.16 -15.14
CA THR A 317 -36.59 -23.47 -15.68
C THR A 317 -35.60 -24.58 -15.31
N GLN A 318 -34.30 -24.29 -15.21
CA GLN A 318 -33.33 -25.25 -14.69
C GLN A 318 -33.52 -25.51 -13.20
N GLN A 319 -33.79 -24.46 -12.41
CA GLN A 319 -34.01 -24.57 -10.96
C GLN A 319 -35.28 -25.36 -10.61
N THR A 320 -36.29 -25.30 -11.48
CA THR A 320 -37.53 -26.09 -11.35
C THR A 320 -37.40 -27.51 -11.90
N ALA A 321 -36.53 -27.75 -12.89
CA ALA A 321 -36.29 -29.08 -13.47
C ALA A 321 -35.28 -29.93 -12.70
N SER A 322 -34.33 -29.33 -11.98
CA SER A 322 -33.51 -30.04 -11.00
C SER A 322 -34.26 -30.10 -9.67
N SER A 323 -34.75 -31.27 -9.27
CA SER A 323 -35.12 -31.49 -7.87
C SER A 323 -33.96 -31.02 -6.99
N PRO A 324 -34.18 -30.07 -6.06
CA PRO A 324 -33.10 -29.55 -5.24
C PRO A 324 -32.51 -30.73 -4.44
N PRO A 325 -31.17 -30.86 -4.32
CA PRO A 325 -30.63 -31.59 -3.19
C PRO A 325 -31.23 -30.95 -1.94
N ALA A 326 -31.76 -31.78 -1.04
CA ALA A 326 -32.47 -31.37 0.14
C ALA A 326 -31.76 -30.19 0.84
N VAL A 327 -32.54 -29.13 1.02
CA VAL A 327 -32.32 -27.93 1.84
C VAL A 327 -31.18 -28.14 2.84
N SER A 328 -30.05 -27.48 2.59
CA SER A 328 -29.08 -27.15 3.64
C SER A 328 -29.86 -26.43 4.74
N SER A 329 -29.92 -27.06 5.91
CA SER A 329 -30.62 -26.51 7.05
C SER A 329 -30.08 -25.12 7.38
N PRO A 330 -30.87 -24.19 7.95
CA PRO A 330 -30.36 -22.90 8.42
C PRO A 330 -29.12 -23.06 9.33
N ASP A 331 -29.06 -24.16 10.08
CA ASP A 331 -27.91 -24.57 10.89
C ASP A 331 -26.61 -24.76 10.06
N ASP A 332 -26.69 -25.11 8.78
CA ASP A 332 -25.51 -25.30 7.93
C ASP A 332 -24.89 -23.97 7.49
N LEU A 333 -25.71 -22.92 7.34
CA LEU A 333 -25.24 -21.56 7.07
C LEU A 333 -24.61 -20.94 8.31
N GLU A 334 -25.21 -21.14 9.48
CA GLU A 334 -24.63 -20.73 10.76
C GLU A 334 -23.29 -21.43 11.01
N ARG A 335 -23.21 -22.75 10.78
CA ARG A 335 -21.95 -23.52 10.87
C ARG A 335 -20.90 -23.06 9.86
N LEU A 336 -21.31 -22.64 8.65
CA LEU A 336 -20.37 -22.10 7.67
C LEU A 336 -19.84 -20.73 8.11
N ALA A 337 -20.70 -19.87 8.64
CA ALA A 337 -20.30 -18.58 9.19
C ALA A 337 -19.35 -18.73 10.38
N GLU A 338 -19.63 -19.67 11.29
CA GLU A 338 -18.75 -20.01 12.43
C GLU A 338 -17.39 -20.51 11.93
N ARG A 339 -17.36 -21.43 10.96
CA ARG A 339 -16.10 -21.93 10.36
C ARG A 339 -15.29 -20.85 9.65
N VAL A 340 -15.95 -19.87 9.01
CA VAL A 340 -15.26 -18.74 8.37
C VAL A 340 -14.68 -17.80 9.44
N SER A 341 -15.39 -17.59 10.55
CA SER A 341 -14.90 -16.83 11.71
C SER A 341 -13.72 -17.52 12.39
N ASP A 342 -13.78 -18.84 12.60
CA ASP A 342 -12.68 -19.63 13.17
C ASP A 342 -11.43 -19.59 12.28
N LEU A 343 -11.61 -19.64 10.96
CA LEU A 343 -10.52 -19.51 10.00
C LEU A 343 -9.84 -18.13 10.10
N GLU A 344 -10.62 -17.07 10.29
CA GLU A 344 -10.10 -15.71 10.48
C GLU A 344 -9.31 -15.57 11.77
N VAL A 345 -9.83 -16.10 12.89
CA VAL A 345 -9.12 -16.13 14.17
C VAL A 345 -7.82 -16.92 14.05
N SER A 346 -7.83 -18.10 13.42
CA SER A 346 -6.63 -18.90 13.19
C SER A 346 -5.58 -18.17 12.34
N VAL A 347 -6.00 -17.42 11.31
CA VAL A 347 -5.09 -16.58 10.51
C VAL A 347 -4.53 -15.41 11.33
N MET A 348 -5.31 -14.84 12.25
CA MET A 348 -4.83 -13.79 13.15
C MET A 348 -3.86 -14.32 14.21
N GLU A 349 -4.12 -15.49 14.79
CA GLU A 349 -3.22 -16.14 15.75
C GLU A 349 -1.87 -16.49 15.10
N LEU A 350 -1.89 -16.97 13.85
CA LEU A 350 -0.68 -17.20 13.06
C LEU A 350 0.17 -15.93 12.84
N ARG A 351 -0.45 -14.73 12.88
CA ARG A 351 0.30 -13.45 12.84
C ARG A 351 0.88 -13.08 14.19
N ILE A 352 0.19 -13.38 15.29
CA ILE A 352 0.62 -13.03 16.66
C ILE A 352 1.81 -13.90 17.09
N ASP A 353 1.78 -15.19 16.73
CA ASP A 353 2.84 -16.14 17.05
C ASP A 353 4.07 -16.02 16.13
N GLN A 354 4.04 -15.11 15.17
CA GLN A 354 5.16 -14.87 14.25
C GLN A 354 6.27 -14.09 14.99
N PRO A 355 7.41 -14.71 15.34
CA PRO A 355 8.41 -14.06 16.17
C PRO A 355 9.03 -12.88 15.42
N ALA A 356 9.15 -11.74 16.11
CA ALA A 356 9.80 -10.53 15.59
C ALA A 356 11.17 -10.87 14.97
N ALA A 357 11.30 -10.56 13.69
CA ALA A 357 12.31 -11.10 12.79
C ALA A 357 13.78 -10.98 13.27
N ARG A 358 14.55 -12.06 13.07
CA ARG A 358 16.02 -12.08 13.00
C ARG A 358 16.50 -11.93 11.54
N PRO A 359 17.78 -11.59 11.29
CA PRO A 359 18.17 -10.94 10.05
C PRO A 359 18.42 -11.88 8.85
N ALA A 360 18.03 -11.34 7.69
CA ALA A 360 18.61 -11.45 6.35
C ALA A 360 18.48 -12.73 5.51
N ASP A 361 18.44 -13.95 6.06
CA ASP A 361 18.57 -15.16 5.20
C ASP A 361 17.25 -15.82 4.76
N ASP A 362 16.09 -15.34 5.20
CA ASP A 362 14.80 -16.00 4.88
C ASP A 362 13.75 -15.08 4.22
N LEU A 363 14.21 -14.17 3.36
CA LEU A 363 13.35 -13.28 2.57
C LEU A 363 12.41 -14.05 1.62
N ASP A 364 12.82 -15.23 1.13
CA ASP A 364 11.99 -16.06 0.24
C ASP A 364 10.85 -16.75 1.02
N VAL A 365 11.08 -17.15 2.27
CA VAL A 365 10.03 -17.70 3.15
C VAL A 365 9.07 -16.60 3.60
N HIS A 366 9.59 -15.43 4.01
CA HIS A 366 8.74 -14.29 4.36
C HIS A 366 7.86 -13.83 3.18
N ARG A 367 8.42 -13.81 1.96
CA ARG A 367 7.64 -13.53 0.74
C ARG A 367 6.53 -14.55 0.51
N ARG A 368 6.83 -15.85 0.67
CA ARG A 368 5.82 -16.91 0.52
C ARG A 368 4.72 -16.82 1.57
N ILE A 369 5.08 -16.47 2.82
CA ILE A 369 4.12 -16.26 3.90
C ILE A 369 3.18 -15.09 3.54
N ILE A 370 3.71 -13.95 3.10
CA ILE A 370 2.90 -12.81 2.66
C ILE A 370 1.98 -13.18 1.49
N GLU A 371 2.47 -13.98 0.53
CA GLU A 371 1.67 -14.43 -0.60
C GLU A 371 0.54 -15.39 -0.18
N ILE A 372 0.82 -16.31 0.75
CA ILE A 372 -0.18 -17.23 1.31
C ILE A 372 -1.22 -16.45 2.12
N GLU A 373 -0.79 -15.49 2.94
CA GLU A 373 -1.68 -14.61 3.69
C GLU A 373 -2.57 -13.75 2.78
N GLY A 374 -2.00 -13.23 1.67
CA GLY A 374 -2.77 -12.50 0.66
C GLY A 374 -3.86 -13.35 0.02
N ARG A 375 -3.52 -14.59 -0.39
CA ARG A 375 -4.50 -15.54 -0.95
C ARG A 375 -5.57 -15.94 0.07
N HIS A 376 -5.20 -16.15 1.33
CA HIS A 376 -6.16 -16.46 2.38
C HIS A 376 -7.11 -15.28 2.65
N ALA A 377 -6.62 -14.05 2.65
CA ALA A 377 -7.46 -12.86 2.79
C ALA A 377 -8.45 -12.72 1.63
N GLU A 378 -8.01 -12.99 0.39
CA GLU A 378 -8.89 -13.01 -0.79
C GLU A 378 -9.97 -14.09 -0.65
N ILE A 379 -9.61 -15.31 -0.25
CA ILE A 379 -10.56 -16.41 -0.05
C ILE A 379 -11.60 -16.04 1.02
N ILE A 380 -11.17 -15.53 2.18
CA ILE A 380 -12.06 -15.08 3.25
C ILE A 380 -13.01 -13.98 2.75
N GLY A 381 -12.50 -13.01 1.98
CA GLY A 381 -13.32 -11.96 1.36
C GLY A 381 -14.39 -12.51 0.41
N THR A 382 -14.02 -13.46 -0.45
CA THR A 382 -14.99 -14.11 -1.34
C THR A 382 -16.05 -14.91 -0.59
N LEU A 383 -15.68 -15.62 0.48
CA LEU A 383 -16.61 -16.38 1.31
C LEU A 383 -17.59 -15.46 2.05
N ARG A 384 -17.13 -14.30 2.55
CA ARG A 384 -17.99 -13.28 3.15
C ARG A 384 -19.00 -12.72 2.15
N ASN A 385 -18.55 -12.38 0.95
CA ASN A 385 -19.45 -11.88 -0.11
C ASN A 385 -20.50 -12.92 -0.50
N LEU A 386 -20.12 -14.20 -0.59
CA LEU A 386 -21.07 -15.29 -0.84
C LEU A 386 -22.07 -15.46 0.31
N LEU A 387 -21.62 -15.43 1.57
CA LEU A 387 -22.49 -15.48 2.74
C LEU A 387 -23.48 -14.31 2.76
N ALA A 388 -23.04 -13.09 2.44
CA ALA A 388 -23.90 -11.92 2.36
C ALA A 388 -24.94 -12.04 1.24
N LEU A 389 -24.57 -12.60 0.09
CA LEU A 389 -25.51 -12.85 -1.01
C LEU A 389 -26.54 -13.92 -0.65
N LEU A 390 -26.11 -15.00 0.02
CA LEU A 390 -26.99 -16.08 0.46
C LEU A 390 -27.99 -15.58 1.53
N SER A 391 -27.53 -14.85 2.54
CA SER A 391 -28.42 -14.27 3.58
C SER A 391 -29.40 -13.26 3.00
N ALA A 392 -28.97 -12.41 2.07
CA ALA A 392 -29.86 -11.49 1.35
C ALA A 392 -30.87 -12.21 0.43
N SER A 393 -30.54 -13.41 -0.05
CA SER A 393 -31.46 -14.26 -0.83
C SER A 393 -32.51 -14.93 0.06
N GLU A 394 -32.13 -15.33 1.28
CA GLU A 394 -33.05 -15.93 2.25
C GLU A 394 -34.02 -14.91 2.82
N ALA A 395 -33.55 -13.71 3.16
CA ALA A 395 -34.42 -12.61 3.56
C ALA A 395 -35.46 -12.26 2.49
N ARG A 396 -35.08 -12.31 1.20
CA ARG A 396 -36.01 -12.14 0.07
C ARG A 396 -36.99 -13.29 -0.06
N ARG A 397 -36.56 -14.53 0.18
CA ARG A 397 -37.45 -15.72 0.21
C ARG A 397 -38.41 -15.73 1.39
N ALA A 398 -38.04 -15.14 2.53
CA ALA A 398 -38.92 -15.05 3.70
C ALA A 398 -39.95 -13.92 3.58
N ALA A 399 -39.70 -12.91 2.72
CA ALA A 399 -40.55 -11.74 2.54
C ALA A 399 -41.60 -11.88 1.43
N GLY A 400 -41.50 -12.90 0.58
CA GLY A 400 -42.47 -13.23 -0.47
C GLY A 400 -43.19 -14.54 -0.16
#